data_AF-A0A9D8SI16-F1
#
_entry.id   AF-A0A9D8SI16-F1
#
_cell.length_a   1.000
_cell.length_b   1.000
_cell.length_c   1.000
_cell.angle_alpha   90.00
_cell.angle_beta   90.00
_cell.angle_gamma   90.00
#
_symmetry.space_group_name_H-M   'P 1'
#
loop_
_entity.id
_entity.type
_entity.pdbx_description
1 polymer ?
#
loop_
_entity_poly.entity_id
_entity_poly.type
_entity_poly.pdbx_seq_one_letter_code
_entity_poly.pdbx_strand_id
1 'polypeptide(L)'
;MFNSLTFETRLKGLRKSNHLTLDELSRYCTVFNKCSLTKAALSLWEKGKRIPTIDNLQFVADIFGVSLDWLAGRSEEMYTESTSYFLEPKAFPLTVTVCDTTVELPIEIPEDYKDYELRKQTYSLETRARINFLLYVLSYEWERYVGDNISEFADKDAPAIKIHAYKLFHYFMINQSNKSKIVGYQKSLENIFRTKSI
;
A
#
# COMPACT_ATOMS: atom_id res chain seq x y z
N MET A 1 -23.10 -0.48 16.70
CA MET A 1 -22.26 -1.46 17.44
C MET A 1 -21.35 -2.13 16.42
N PHE A 2 -20.11 -2.49 16.77
CA PHE A 2 -19.17 -3.18 15.86
C PHE A 2 -19.70 -4.58 15.50
N ASN A 3 -19.71 -4.95 14.23
CA ASN A 3 -20.17 -6.25 13.77
C ASN A 3 -18.96 -7.16 13.46
N SER A 4 -18.61 -8.02 14.42
CA SER A 4 -17.42 -8.87 14.31
C SER A 4 -17.49 -9.84 13.13
N LEU A 5 -18.66 -10.48 12.91
CA LEU A 5 -18.83 -11.48 11.85
C LEU A 5 -18.64 -10.86 10.46
N THR A 6 -19.18 -9.67 10.26
CA THR A 6 -19.01 -8.91 9.00
C THR A 6 -17.55 -8.50 8.83
N PHE A 7 -16.91 -7.98 9.87
CA PHE A 7 -15.49 -7.62 9.83
C PHE A 7 -14.58 -8.81 9.51
N GLU A 8 -14.78 -9.96 10.16
CA GLU A 8 -14.04 -11.20 9.93
C GLU A 8 -14.06 -11.60 8.46
N THR A 9 -15.25 -11.58 7.87
CA THR A 9 -15.49 -11.95 6.47
C THR A 9 -14.87 -10.93 5.51
N ARG A 10 -15.04 -9.64 5.78
CA ARG A 10 -14.51 -8.54 4.95
C ARG A 10 -12.98 -8.49 4.96
N LEU A 11 -12.35 -8.59 6.13
CA LEU A 11 -10.89 -8.65 6.26
C LEU A 11 -10.31 -9.83 5.50
N LYS A 12 -10.89 -11.03 5.69
CA LYS A 12 -10.45 -12.23 4.99
C LYS A 12 -10.63 -12.12 3.47
N GLY A 13 -11.74 -11.54 3.04
CA GLY A 13 -12.04 -11.23 1.64
C GLY A 13 -10.99 -10.31 1.02
N LEU A 14 -10.71 -9.17 1.65
CA LEU A 14 -9.69 -8.21 1.24
C LEU A 14 -8.31 -8.86 1.09
N ARG A 15 -7.88 -9.64 2.07
CA ARG A 15 -6.59 -10.32 2.02
C ARG A 15 -6.53 -11.30 0.84
N LYS A 16 -7.59 -12.08 0.61
CA LYS A 16 -7.63 -13.10 -0.44
C LYS A 16 -7.77 -12.51 -1.84
N SER A 17 -8.55 -11.44 -2.03
CA SER A 17 -8.69 -10.74 -3.32
C SER A 17 -7.42 -9.99 -3.75
N ASN A 18 -6.52 -9.74 -2.81
CA ASN A 18 -5.17 -9.20 -3.05
C ASN A 18 -4.08 -10.28 -3.11
N HIS A 19 -4.46 -11.56 -3.11
CA HIS A 19 -3.54 -12.71 -3.14
C HIS A 19 -2.48 -12.67 -2.03
N LEU A 20 -2.86 -12.22 -0.83
CA LEU A 20 -1.98 -12.12 0.32
C LEU A 20 -2.11 -13.34 1.25
N THR A 21 -0.97 -13.86 1.68
CA THR A 21 -0.86 -14.71 2.87
C THR A 21 -1.02 -13.85 4.13
N LEU A 22 -1.26 -14.48 5.29
CA LEU A 22 -1.30 -13.76 6.57
C LEU A 22 0.06 -13.13 6.93
N ASP A 23 1.16 -13.79 6.54
CA ASP A 23 2.51 -13.26 6.76
C ASP A 23 2.76 -12.00 5.91
N GLU A 24 2.28 -11.99 4.65
CA GLU A 24 2.40 -10.81 3.79
C GLU A 24 1.50 -9.67 4.25
N LEU A 25 0.26 -9.95 4.66
CA LEU A 25 -0.59 -8.90 5.24
C LEU A 25 0.05 -8.35 6.52
N SER A 26 0.55 -9.22 7.40
CA SER A 26 1.26 -8.82 8.62
C SER A 26 2.45 -7.91 8.31
N ARG A 27 3.22 -8.26 7.28
CA ARG A 27 4.33 -7.44 6.77
C ARG A 27 3.85 -6.08 6.32
N TYR A 28 2.86 -6.00 5.43
CA TYR A 28 2.33 -4.74 4.93
C TYR A 28 1.60 -3.93 6.00
N CYS A 29 1.25 -4.54 7.12
CA CYS A 29 0.71 -3.88 8.29
C CYS A 29 1.76 -3.61 9.40
N THR A 30 3.06 -3.60 9.07
CA THR A 30 4.14 -3.32 10.03
C THR A 30 4.93 -2.09 9.60
N VAL A 31 4.68 -0.95 10.25
CA VAL A 31 5.39 0.30 10.00
C VAL A 31 6.11 0.72 11.28
N PHE A 32 7.43 0.92 11.18
CA PHE A 32 8.29 1.28 12.30
C PHE A 32 7.73 2.47 13.08
N ASN A 33 7.67 2.33 14.41
CA ASN A 33 7.14 3.34 15.34
C ASN A 33 5.68 3.79 15.10
N LYS A 34 4.90 3.09 14.27
CA LYS A 34 3.49 3.43 14.01
C LYS A 34 2.54 2.28 14.32
N CYS A 35 2.74 1.13 13.68
CA CYS A 35 1.83 0.00 13.80
C CYS A 35 2.56 -1.31 13.53
N SER A 36 2.23 -2.38 14.26
CA SER A 36 2.72 -3.73 13.94
C SER A 36 1.61 -4.75 14.18
N LEU A 37 1.02 -5.21 13.09
CA LEU A 37 0.01 -6.27 13.14
C LEU A 37 0.67 -7.61 12.88
N THR A 38 0.75 -8.44 13.91
CA THR A 38 1.34 -9.79 13.78
C THR A 38 0.40 -10.73 13.02
N LYS A 39 0.98 -11.71 12.33
CA LYS A 39 0.24 -12.83 11.71
C LYS A 39 -0.75 -13.49 12.68
N ALA A 40 -0.35 -13.67 13.93
CA ALA A 40 -1.19 -14.25 14.97
C ALA A 40 -2.41 -13.36 15.29
N ALA A 41 -2.21 -12.05 15.43
CA ALA A 41 -3.30 -11.10 15.65
C ALA A 41 -4.30 -11.11 14.48
N LEU A 42 -3.80 -11.01 13.25
CA LEU A 42 -4.64 -11.07 12.04
C LEU A 42 -5.39 -12.40 11.94
N SER A 43 -4.76 -13.53 12.28
CA SER A 43 -5.43 -14.83 12.29
C SER A 43 -6.56 -14.89 13.31
N LEU A 44 -6.37 -14.31 14.50
CA LEU A 44 -7.43 -14.25 15.53
C LEU A 44 -8.57 -13.33 15.09
N TRP A 45 -8.27 -12.23 14.39
CA TRP A 45 -9.26 -11.33 13.83
C TRP A 45 -10.09 -11.99 12.74
N GLU A 46 -9.48 -12.71 11.79
CA GLU A 46 -10.20 -13.47 10.75
C GLU A 46 -11.03 -14.65 11.28
N LYS A 47 -10.88 -14.99 12.56
CA LYS A 47 -11.60 -16.09 13.25
C LYS A 47 -12.58 -15.59 14.32
N GLY A 48 -12.74 -14.27 14.46
CA GLY A 48 -13.61 -13.67 15.48
C GLY A 48 -13.14 -13.90 16.92
N LYS A 49 -11.88 -14.29 17.12
CA LYS A 49 -11.33 -14.61 18.44
C LYS A 49 -10.78 -13.39 19.17
N ARG A 50 -10.58 -12.28 18.47
CA ARG A 50 -10.10 -11.02 19.03
C ARG A 50 -10.66 -9.84 18.26
N ILE A 51 -11.03 -8.79 18.98
CA ILE A 51 -11.49 -7.53 18.40
C ILE A 51 -10.26 -6.60 18.23
N PRO A 52 -10.07 -5.99 17.04
CA PRO A 52 -9.04 -4.98 16.82
C PRO A 52 -9.33 -3.68 17.59
N THR A 53 -8.28 -2.90 17.88
CA THR A 53 -8.45 -1.51 18.32
C THR A 53 -8.93 -0.64 17.17
N ILE A 54 -9.45 0.55 17.48
CA ILE A 54 -9.88 1.50 16.46
C ILE A 54 -8.73 1.91 15.52
N ASP A 55 -7.54 2.16 16.07
CA ASP A 55 -6.36 2.52 15.28
C ASP A 55 -5.98 1.42 14.29
N ASN A 56 -6.07 0.16 14.73
CA ASN A 56 -5.78 -0.99 13.88
C ASN A 56 -6.83 -1.18 12.77
N LEU A 57 -8.11 -0.96 13.08
CA LEU A 57 -9.17 -0.99 12.08
C LEU A 57 -8.97 0.09 11.03
N GLN A 58 -8.69 1.32 11.46
CA GLN A 58 -8.43 2.43 10.57
C GLN A 58 -7.22 2.15 9.69
N PHE A 59 -6.12 1.67 10.27
CA PHE A 59 -4.91 1.36 9.53
C PHE A 59 -5.13 0.28 8.45
N VAL A 60 -5.89 -0.77 8.75
CA VAL A 60 -6.25 -1.79 7.75
C VAL A 60 -7.17 -1.21 6.67
N ALA A 61 -8.14 -0.38 7.04
CA ALA A 61 -9.03 0.28 6.09
C ALA A 61 -8.23 1.17 5.11
N ASP A 62 -7.27 1.92 5.64
CA ASP A 62 -6.40 2.82 4.87
C ASP A 62 -5.50 2.06 3.88
N ILE A 63 -4.90 0.94 4.29
CA ILE A 63 -4.08 0.11 3.39
C ILE A 63 -4.89 -0.39 2.20
N PHE A 64 -6.11 -0.87 2.44
CA PHE A 64 -6.96 -1.42 1.39
C PHE A 64 -7.80 -0.38 0.65
N GLY A 65 -7.74 0.89 1.05
CA GLY A 65 -8.51 1.97 0.42
C GLY A 65 -10.02 1.86 0.64
N VAL A 66 -10.46 1.21 1.71
CA VAL A 66 -11.89 0.98 2.00
C VAL A 66 -12.38 1.87 3.13
N SER A 67 -13.69 2.11 3.20
CA SER A 67 -14.27 2.87 4.30
C SER A 67 -14.19 2.09 5.61
N LEU A 68 -13.86 2.78 6.70
CA LEU A 68 -13.84 2.19 8.04
C LEU A 68 -15.23 1.68 8.46
N ASP A 69 -16.30 2.40 8.10
CA ASP A 69 -17.66 1.98 8.40
C ASP A 69 -18.04 0.71 7.65
N TRP A 70 -17.60 0.53 6.41
CA TRP A 70 -17.73 -0.76 5.73
C TRP A 70 -16.89 -1.83 6.41
N LEU A 71 -15.62 -1.58 6.70
CA LEU A 71 -14.79 -2.61 7.34
C LEU A 71 -15.38 -3.07 8.69
N ALA A 72 -15.93 -2.14 9.48
CA ALA A 72 -16.56 -2.39 10.78
C ALA A 72 -17.98 -2.98 10.70
N GLY A 73 -18.56 -3.12 9.50
CA GLY A 73 -19.91 -3.67 9.30
C GLY A 73 -21.06 -2.70 9.61
N ARG A 74 -20.82 -1.39 9.52
CA ARG A 74 -21.81 -0.32 9.70
C ARG A 74 -22.38 0.22 8.38
N SER A 75 -21.71 -0.04 7.27
CA SER A 75 -22.14 0.35 5.93
C SER A 75 -21.90 -0.78 4.91
N GLU A 76 -22.66 -0.77 3.82
CA GLU A 76 -22.42 -1.61 2.64
C GLU A 76 -21.55 -0.88 1.58
N GLU A 77 -21.28 0.41 1.77
CA GLU A 77 -20.44 1.22 0.87
C GLU A 77 -18.95 1.00 1.13
N MET A 78 -18.36 0.07 0.37
CA MET A 78 -16.95 -0.31 0.49
C MET A 78 -15.98 0.82 0.19
N TYR A 79 -16.23 1.57 -0.88
CA TYR A 79 -15.39 2.67 -1.32
C TYR A 79 -16.18 3.97 -1.24
N THR A 80 -15.56 5.02 -0.74
CA THR A 80 -16.18 6.35 -0.62
C THR A 80 -15.22 7.41 -1.15
N GLU A 81 -15.76 8.51 -1.67
CA GLU A 81 -14.93 9.61 -2.17
C GLU A 81 -14.09 10.24 -1.05
N SER A 82 -14.61 10.30 0.18
CA SER A 82 -13.86 10.85 1.32
C SER A 82 -12.65 9.99 1.68
N THR A 83 -12.81 8.66 1.70
CA THR A 83 -11.70 7.72 1.89
C THR A 83 -10.69 7.84 0.76
N SER A 84 -11.12 7.79 -0.51
CA SER A 84 -10.22 7.91 -1.65
C SER A 84 -9.48 9.25 -1.65
N TYR A 85 -10.17 10.35 -1.41
CA TYR A 85 -9.53 11.66 -1.27
C TYR A 85 -8.48 11.66 -0.16
N PHE A 86 -8.78 11.13 1.02
CA PHE A 86 -7.84 11.17 2.14
C PHE A 86 -6.56 10.38 1.85
N LEU A 87 -6.69 9.21 1.22
CA LEU A 87 -5.59 8.26 1.06
C LEU A 87 -4.73 8.52 -0.18
N GLU A 88 -5.31 9.11 -1.23
CA GLU A 88 -4.59 9.30 -2.48
C GLU A 88 -3.44 10.30 -2.36
N PRO A 89 -2.32 10.05 -3.07
CA PRO A 89 -1.19 10.97 -3.11
C PRO A 89 -1.60 12.37 -3.55
N LYS A 90 -1.05 13.37 -2.84
CA LYS A 90 -1.29 14.81 -3.08
C LYS A 90 -0.17 15.49 -3.85
N ALA A 91 0.99 14.85 -3.96
CA ALA A 91 2.15 15.37 -4.63
C ALA A 91 2.75 14.31 -5.54
N PHE A 92 3.24 14.75 -6.69
CA PHE A 92 3.94 13.95 -7.68
C PHE A 92 5.23 14.68 -8.10
N PRO A 93 6.35 13.97 -8.37
CA PRO A 93 6.51 12.51 -8.27
C PRO A 93 6.38 12.01 -6.83
N LEU A 94 6.06 10.73 -6.68
CA LEU A 94 6.03 10.10 -5.36
C LEU A 94 7.46 10.08 -4.82
N THR A 95 7.63 10.33 -3.52
CA THR A 95 8.96 10.38 -2.90
C THR A 95 9.00 9.58 -1.60
N VAL A 96 10.20 9.08 -1.28
CA VAL A 96 10.54 8.49 0.01
C VAL A 96 11.75 9.20 0.60
N THR A 97 11.94 9.09 1.91
CA THR A 97 13.13 9.64 2.58
C THR A 97 14.14 8.52 2.81
N VAL A 98 15.38 8.73 2.34
CA VAL A 98 16.52 7.81 2.49
C VAL A 98 17.69 8.61 3.05
N CYS A 99 18.16 8.30 4.26
CA CYS A 99 19.23 9.06 4.94
C CYS A 99 19.02 10.58 4.86
N ASP A 100 17.85 11.05 5.30
CA ASP A 100 17.45 12.47 5.26
C ASP A 100 17.42 13.11 3.86
N THR A 101 17.53 12.30 2.80
CA THR A 101 17.46 12.73 1.41
C THR A 101 16.15 12.27 0.78
N THR A 102 15.45 13.19 0.12
CA THR A 102 14.26 12.87 -0.66
C THR A 102 14.65 12.19 -1.97
N VAL A 103 14.16 10.97 -2.18
CA VAL A 103 14.36 10.16 -3.38
C VAL A 103 13.01 9.92 -4.04
N GLU A 104 12.91 10.13 -5.35
CA GLU A 104 11.69 9.86 -6.10
C GLU A 104 11.52 8.35 -6.32
N LEU A 105 10.30 7.84 -6.19
CA LEU A 105 10.00 6.48 -6.63
C LEU A 105 10.03 6.47 -8.16
N PRO A 106 10.74 5.52 -8.79
CA PRO A 106 10.76 5.36 -10.24
C PRO A 106 9.49 4.65 -10.73
N ILE A 107 8.33 5.25 -10.46
CA ILE A 107 7.01 4.82 -10.91
C ILE A 107 6.43 5.94 -11.77
N GLU A 108 6.11 5.62 -13.02
CA GLU A 108 5.46 6.57 -13.92
C GLU A 108 3.98 6.68 -13.57
N ILE A 109 3.54 7.90 -13.23
CA ILE A 109 2.14 8.22 -12.96
C ILE A 109 1.60 9.02 -14.15
N PRO A 110 0.49 8.59 -14.79
CA PRO A 110 -0.13 9.34 -15.88
C PRO A 110 -0.64 10.72 -15.46
N GLU A 111 -0.65 11.68 -16.38
CA GLU A 111 -1.14 13.05 -16.12
C GLU A 111 -2.62 13.06 -15.67
N ASP A 112 -3.46 12.19 -16.25
CA ASP A 112 -4.87 12.08 -15.86
C ASP A 112 -5.07 11.52 -14.45
N TYR A 113 -4.07 10.82 -13.89
CA TYR A 113 -4.08 10.40 -12.50
C TYR A 113 -3.42 11.45 -11.59
N LYS A 114 -2.50 12.27 -12.08
CA LYS A 114 -1.89 13.35 -11.28
C LYS A 114 -2.90 14.44 -10.91
N ASP A 115 -3.77 14.80 -11.86
CA ASP A 115 -4.87 15.73 -11.62
C ASP A 115 -6.04 15.03 -10.89
N TYR A 116 -6.48 15.61 -9.77
CA TYR A 116 -7.51 15.00 -8.93
C TYR A 116 -8.90 14.97 -9.59
N GLU A 117 -9.26 16.02 -10.33
CA GLU A 117 -10.59 16.09 -10.95
C GLU A 117 -10.66 15.21 -12.20
N LEU A 118 -9.57 15.11 -12.98
CA LEU A 118 -9.47 14.12 -14.04
C LEU A 118 -9.49 12.70 -13.47
N ARG A 119 -8.73 12.44 -12.40
CA ARG A 119 -8.68 11.13 -11.74
C ARG A 119 -10.08 10.62 -11.36
N LYS A 120 -10.91 11.47 -10.77
CA LYS A 120 -12.30 11.16 -10.39
C LYS A 120 -13.18 10.79 -11.58
N GLN A 121 -12.96 11.43 -12.72
CA GLN A 121 -13.73 11.18 -13.94
C GLN A 121 -13.25 9.93 -14.68
N THR A 122 -11.95 9.66 -14.63
CA THR A 122 -11.31 8.59 -15.41
C THR A 122 -11.32 7.24 -14.67
N TYR A 123 -11.21 7.23 -13.35
CA TYR A 123 -11.05 6.02 -12.55
C TYR A 123 -12.20 5.84 -11.56
N SER A 124 -12.80 4.64 -11.54
CA SER A 124 -13.78 4.29 -10.51
C SER A 124 -13.14 4.32 -9.12
N LEU A 125 -13.97 4.46 -8.07
CA LEU A 125 -13.49 4.41 -6.68
C LEU A 125 -12.75 3.11 -6.36
N GLU A 126 -13.23 1.98 -6.88
CA GLU A 126 -12.58 0.69 -6.73
C GLU A 126 -11.19 0.69 -7.39
N THR A 127 -11.09 1.18 -8.63
CA THR A 127 -9.81 1.29 -9.35
C THR A 127 -8.85 2.20 -8.61
N ARG A 128 -9.32 3.33 -8.08
CA ARG A 128 -8.54 4.27 -7.26
C ARG A 128 -8.02 3.63 -5.98
N ALA A 129 -8.85 2.86 -5.27
CA ALA A 129 -8.43 2.10 -4.10
C ALA A 129 -7.37 1.05 -4.44
N ARG A 130 -7.52 0.36 -5.58
CA ARG A 130 -6.52 -0.60 -6.06
C ARG A 130 -5.19 0.07 -6.38
N ILE A 131 -5.20 1.20 -7.09
CA ILE A 131 -3.98 1.97 -7.37
C ILE A 131 -3.32 2.37 -6.05
N ASN A 132 -4.09 2.89 -5.10
CA ASN A 132 -3.56 3.28 -3.79
C ASN A 132 -2.88 2.11 -3.07
N PHE A 133 -3.51 0.94 -3.03
CA PHE A 133 -2.92 -0.27 -2.45
C PHE A 133 -1.62 -0.68 -3.15
N LEU A 134 -1.59 -0.68 -4.49
CA LEU A 134 -0.39 -1.05 -5.25
C LEU A 134 0.76 -0.07 -5.02
N LEU A 135 0.46 1.24 -5.02
CA LEU A 135 1.45 2.28 -4.71
C LEU A 135 1.99 2.11 -3.29
N TYR A 136 1.13 1.83 -2.31
CA TYR A 136 1.52 1.56 -0.93
C TYR A 136 2.46 0.36 -0.82
N VAL A 137 2.14 -0.77 -1.47
CA VAL A 137 2.99 -1.97 -1.39
C VAL A 137 4.35 -1.73 -2.05
N LEU A 138 4.36 -1.06 -3.20
CA LEU A 138 5.61 -0.74 -3.91
C LEU A 138 6.47 0.23 -3.10
N SER A 139 5.89 1.29 -2.51
CA SER A 139 6.63 2.22 -1.65
C SER A 139 7.14 1.55 -0.39
N TYR A 140 6.32 0.70 0.23
CA TYR A 140 6.68 -0.03 1.45
C TYR A 140 7.89 -0.96 1.23
N GLU A 141 7.83 -1.82 0.20
CA GLU A 141 8.93 -2.77 -0.05
C GLU A 141 10.20 -2.05 -0.53
N TRP A 142 10.03 -0.91 -1.20
CA TRP A 142 11.12 -0.02 -1.56
C TRP A 142 11.83 0.56 -0.33
N GLU A 143 11.09 1.22 0.56
CA GLU A 143 11.63 1.79 1.80
C GLU A 143 12.32 0.75 2.66
N ARG A 144 11.68 -0.41 2.80
CA ARG A 144 12.24 -1.53 3.54
C ARG A 144 13.55 -2.00 2.92
N TYR A 145 13.57 -2.23 1.60
CA TYR A 145 14.78 -2.72 0.94
C TYR A 145 15.93 -1.73 1.05
N VAL A 146 15.64 -0.43 0.88
CA VAL A 146 16.64 0.62 1.10
C VAL A 146 17.12 0.65 2.55
N GLY A 147 16.20 0.53 3.51
CA GLY A 147 16.53 0.46 4.94
C GLY A 147 17.39 -0.74 5.31
N ASP A 148 17.12 -1.91 4.74
CA ASP A 148 17.93 -3.13 4.93
C ASP A 148 19.38 -2.94 4.39
N ASN A 149 19.59 -2.01 3.45
CA ASN A 149 20.89 -1.69 2.85
C ASN A 149 21.38 -0.28 3.21
N ILE A 150 20.92 0.29 4.34
CA ILE A 150 21.18 1.70 4.70
C ILE A 150 22.68 2.01 4.83
N SER A 151 23.49 1.02 5.23
CA SER A 151 24.95 1.15 5.34
C SER A 151 25.63 1.46 4.00
N GLU A 152 25.02 1.09 2.87
CA GLU A 152 25.56 1.41 1.55
C GLU A 152 25.50 2.92 1.23
N PHE A 153 24.79 3.71 2.03
CA PHE A 153 24.60 5.14 1.86
C PHE A 153 25.42 6.00 2.84
N ALA A 154 26.09 5.41 3.83
CA ALA A 154 26.66 6.10 4.99
C ALA A 154 27.64 7.25 4.65
N ASP A 155 28.33 7.18 3.51
CA ASP A 155 29.35 8.15 3.09
C ASP A 155 29.01 8.85 1.75
N LYS A 156 27.74 8.81 1.33
CA LYS A 156 27.31 9.37 0.03
C LYS A 156 26.68 10.75 0.20
N ASP A 157 26.97 11.65 -0.73
CA ASP A 157 26.27 12.93 -0.85
C ASP A 157 24.88 12.75 -1.48
N ALA A 158 24.05 13.80 -1.43
CA ALA A 158 22.66 13.72 -1.91
C ALA A 158 22.53 13.24 -3.38
N PRO A 159 23.35 13.72 -4.35
CA PRO A 159 23.34 13.18 -5.71
C PRO A 159 23.68 11.68 -5.77
N ALA A 160 24.72 11.23 -5.05
CA ALA A 160 25.10 9.82 -5.03
C ALA A 160 24.05 8.94 -4.33
N ILE A 161 23.38 9.43 -3.29
CA ILE A 161 22.26 8.74 -2.63
C ILE A 161 21.14 8.49 -3.66
N LYS A 162 20.73 9.51 -4.43
CA LYS A 162 19.67 9.35 -5.45
C LYS A 162 20.03 8.28 -6.49
N ILE A 163 21.24 8.36 -7.05
CA ILE A 163 21.71 7.38 -8.05
C ILE A 163 21.76 5.97 -7.46
N HIS A 164 22.31 5.83 -6.25
CA HIS A 164 22.44 4.53 -5.59
C HIS A 164 21.08 3.93 -5.23
N ALA A 165 20.16 4.75 -4.76
CA ALA A 165 18.78 4.38 -4.52
C ALA A 165 18.14 3.88 -5.84
N TYR A 166 18.23 4.60 -6.96
CA TYR A 166 17.68 4.06 -8.22
C TYR A 166 18.30 2.72 -8.64
N LYS A 167 19.61 2.51 -8.42
CA LYS A 167 20.25 1.21 -8.69
C LYS A 167 19.69 0.09 -7.81
N LEU A 168 19.48 0.37 -6.53
CA LEU A 168 18.83 -0.57 -5.62
C LEU A 168 17.39 -0.87 -6.02
N PHE A 169 16.65 0.11 -6.57
CA PHE A 169 15.29 -0.14 -7.09
C PHE A 169 15.33 -1.13 -8.23
N HIS A 170 16.20 -0.89 -9.21
CA HIS A 170 16.38 -1.81 -10.33
C HIS A 170 16.79 -3.21 -9.84
N TYR A 171 17.71 -3.30 -8.88
CA TYR A 171 18.11 -4.59 -8.30
C TYR A 171 16.94 -5.28 -7.57
N PHE A 172 16.17 -4.53 -6.78
CA PHE A 172 15.00 -5.01 -6.06
C PHE A 172 13.97 -5.64 -7.01
N MET A 173 13.74 -5.03 -8.17
CA MET A 173 12.88 -5.57 -9.23
C MET A 173 13.44 -6.85 -9.89
N ILE A 174 14.73 -7.16 -9.72
CA ILE A 174 15.42 -8.25 -10.43
C ILE A 174 15.81 -9.43 -9.52
N ASN A 175 16.12 -9.25 -8.23
CA ASN A 175 16.82 -10.28 -7.44
C ASN A 175 16.23 -10.63 -6.05
N GLN A 176 15.06 -10.12 -5.68
CA GLN A 176 14.47 -10.33 -4.34
C GLN A 176 13.67 -11.65 -4.18
N SER A 177 13.56 -12.14 -2.93
CA SER A 177 12.79 -13.35 -2.60
C SER A 177 11.29 -13.26 -2.95
N ASN A 178 10.77 -12.03 -3.08
CA ASN A 178 9.40 -11.75 -3.51
C ASN A 178 9.31 -11.12 -4.90
N LYS A 179 10.38 -11.18 -5.71
CA LYS A 179 10.50 -10.54 -7.03
C LYS A 179 9.26 -10.72 -7.90
N SER A 180 8.82 -11.97 -8.08
CA SER A 180 7.71 -12.29 -8.98
C SER A 180 6.42 -11.54 -8.60
N LYS A 181 6.20 -11.31 -7.30
CA LYS A 181 5.03 -10.63 -6.79
C LYS A 181 5.12 -9.11 -6.95
N ILE A 182 6.26 -8.52 -6.60
CA ILE A 182 6.52 -7.08 -6.79
C ILE A 182 6.40 -6.70 -8.27
N VAL A 183 7.05 -7.48 -9.14
CA VAL A 183 6.95 -7.31 -10.61
C VAL A 183 5.50 -7.47 -11.05
N GLY A 184 4.76 -8.40 -10.46
CA GLY A 184 3.32 -8.55 -10.67
C GLY A 184 2.54 -7.28 -10.31
N TYR A 185 2.81 -6.68 -9.15
CA TYR A 185 2.16 -5.44 -8.71
C TYR A 185 2.47 -4.25 -9.62
N GLN A 186 3.73 -4.10 -10.06
CA GLN A 186 4.09 -3.06 -11.02
C GLN A 186 3.32 -3.25 -12.35
N LYS A 187 3.30 -4.47 -12.88
CA LYS A 187 2.55 -4.76 -14.12
C LYS A 187 1.05 -4.54 -13.97
N SER A 188 0.48 -4.89 -12.83
CA SER A 188 -0.92 -4.61 -12.53
C SER A 188 -1.19 -3.11 -12.50
N LEU A 189 -0.30 -2.33 -11.89
CA LEU A 189 -0.41 -0.87 -11.84
C LEU A 189 -0.34 -0.25 -13.23
N GLU A 190 0.66 -0.64 -14.03
CA GLU A 190 0.81 -0.22 -15.43
C GLU A 190 -0.43 -0.59 -16.28
N ASN A 191 -0.95 -1.81 -16.10
CA ASN A 191 -2.15 -2.24 -16.79
C ASN A 191 -3.36 -1.40 -16.41
N ILE A 192 -3.58 -1.14 -15.11
CA ILE A 192 -4.67 -0.30 -14.64
C ILE A 192 -4.55 1.12 -15.20
N PHE A 193 -3.36 1.69 -15.24
CA PHE A 193 -3.16 3.02 -15.83
C PHE A 193 -3.45 3.06 -17.33
N ARG A 194 -3.27 1.94 -18.03
CA ARG A 194 -3.61 1.80 -19.46
C ARG A 194 -5.10 1.56 -19.71
N THR A 195 -5.72 0.65 -18.96
CA THR A 195 -7.11 0.21 -19.18
C THR A 195 -8.13 1.02 -18.38
N LYS A 196 -7.68 1.76 -17.37
CA LYS A 196 -8.50 2.49 -16.37
C LYS A 196 -9.39 1.56 -15.55
N SER A 197 -9.07 0.27 -15.52
CA SER A 197 -9.84 -0.80 -14.86
C SER A 197 -8.92 -1.86 -14.26
N ILE A 198 -9.42 -2.59 -13.26
CA ILE A 198 -8.71 -3.67 -12.55
C ILE A 198 -8.80 -4.99 -13.32
#